data_AF-A0A9X4QVB2-F1
#
_entry.id   AF-A0A9X4QVB2-F1
#
_cell.length_a   1.000
_cell.length_b   1.000
_cell.length_c   1.000
_cell.angle_alpha   90.00
_cell.angle_beta   90.00
_cell.angle_gamma   90.00
#
_symmetry.space_group_name_H-M   'P 1'
#
loop_
_entity.id
_entity.type
_entity.pdbx_description
1 polymer ?
#
loop_
_entity_poly.entity_id
_entity_poly.type
_entity_poly.pdbx_seq_one_letter_code
_entity_poly.pdbx_strand_id
1 'polypeptide(L)'
;MVLGQYYMLNDLETYNKNYEKLKMTKLDWDVVTVPQFVNEAPGIGTNITLSALTSINAKAANPDDAWEFVKFMNGEDWAKLKSRSSYEMTARKSFIKPRDGMSYNINAFTQLKPAPQQSLADAKLMQERPNLNFINQLGSSEFQQVMSGKLSVKEALKEYEEKGNDMLQKIKLNPKGQFDPGIGGDVYGGGGVVRPLD
;
A
#
# COMPACT_ATOMS: atom_id res chain seq x y z
N MET A 1 -9.47 8.39 15.98
CA MET A 1 -8.82 8.65 14.68
C MET A 1 -8.52 7.30 14.04
N VAL A 2 -8.88 7.09 12.78
CA VAL A 2 -8.66 5.83 12.06
C VAL A 2 -7.99 6.17 10.73
N LEU A 3 -7.00 5.38 10.33
CA LEU A 3 -6.48 5.43 8.97
C LEU A 3 -7.49 4.74 8.05
N GLY A 4 -8.18 5.53 7.24
CA GLY A 4 -9.23 5.06 6.35
C GLY A 4 -8.92 5.30 4.89
N GLN A 5 -9.52 4.48 4.04
CA GLN A 5 -9.49 4.63 2.58
C GLN A 5 -10.78 5.30 2.11
N TYR A 6 -10.75 5.87 0.90
CA TYR A 6 -11.86 6.63 0.35
C TYR A 6 -13.18 5.86 0.28
N TYR A 7 -13.13 4.54 0.06
CA TYR A 7 -14.35 3.71 0.03
C TYR A 7 -15.07 3.60 1.38
N MET A 8 -14.38 3.83 2.50
CA MET A 8 -14.98 3.73 3.85
C MET A 8 -16.00 4.82 4.13
N LEU A 9 -16.03 5.88 3.31
CA LEU A 9 -17.06 6.91 3.40
C LEU A 9 -18.47 6.32 3.22
N ASN A 10 -18.60 5.28 2.40
CA ASN A 10 -19.88 4.57 2.22
C ASN A 10 -20.32 3.88 3.52
N ASP A 11 -19.37 3.33 4.28
CA ASP A 11 -19.66 2.64 5.54
C ASP A 11 -20.08 3.65 6.62
N LEU A 12 -19.36 4.78 6.71
CA LEU A 12 -19.69 5.88 7.63
C LEU A 12 -21.06 6.49 7.32
N GLU A 13 -21.36 6.69 6.03
CA GLU A 13 -22.65 7.20 5.59
C GLU A 13 -23.78 6.21 5.89
N THR A 14 -23.56 4.93 5.56
CA THR A 14 -24.54 3.86 5.81
C THR A 14 -24.82 3.73 7.30
N TYR A 15 -23.78 3.78 8.14
CA TYR A 15 -23.92 3.80 9.59
C TYR A 15 -24.75 5.01 10.04
N ASN A 16 -24.38 6.23 9.61
CA ASN A 16 -25.06 7.46 10.03
C ASN A 16 -26.50 7.56 9.52
N LYS A 17 -26.86 6.90 8.40
CA LYS A 17 -28.23 6.78 7.91
C LYS A 17 -29.08 5.80 8.74
N ASN A 18 -28.45 4.87 9.46
CA ASN A 18 -29.14 3.79 10.17
C ASN A 18 -28.92 3.80 11.70
N TYR A 19 -28.23 4.81 12.25
CA TYR A 19 -27.84 4.85 13.67
C TYR A 19 -29.01 4.62 14.64
N GLU A 20 -30.19 5.18 14.38
CA GLU A 20 -31.41 4.99 15.19
C GLU A 20 -31.87 3.52 15.20
N LYS A 21 -31.92 2.89 14.02
CA LYS A 21 -32.29 1.47 13.89
C LYS A 21 -31.29 0.55 14.60
N LEU A 22 -30.02 0.94 14.60
CA LEU A 22 -28.94 0.24 15.28
C LEU A 22 -28.92 0.50 16.79
N LYS A 23 -29.74 1.43 17.30
CA LYS A 23 -29.70 1.91 18.70
C LYS A 23 -28.32 2.42 19.10
N MET A 24 -27.63 3.05 18.16
CA MET A 24 -26.30 3.62 18.33
C MET A 24 -26.34 5.15 18.25
N THR A 25 -25.21 5.80 18.52
CA THR A 25 -25.05 7.25 18.37
C THR A 25 -24.55 7.59 16.98
N LYS A 26 -25.10 8.63 16.36
CA LYS A 26 -24.58 9.15 15.09
C LYS A 26 -23.12 9.58 15.24
N LEU A 27 -22.27 9.18 14.30
CA LEU A 27 -20.87 9.59 14.30
C LEU A 27 -20.73 11.02 13.77
N ASP A 28 -20.01 11.84 14.53
CA ASP A 28 -19.45 13.10 14.07
C ASP A 28 -18.02 12.85 13.58
N TRP A 29 -17.77 13.10 12.31
CA TRP A 29 -16.50 12.75 11.66
C TRP A 29 -16.15 13.74 10.56
N ASP A 30 -14.85 13.85 10.29
CA ASP A 30 -14.30 14.58 9.16
C ASP A 30 -13.01 13.89 8.68
N VAL A 31 -12.49 14.32 7.53
CA VAL A 31 -11.28 13.78 6.90
C VAL A 31 -10.13 14.78 7.04
N VAL A 32 -8.97 14.26 7.42
CA VAL A 32 -7.71 15.00 7.39
C VAL A 32 -6.68 14.24 6.55
N THR A 33 -5.61 14.91 6.17
CA THR A 33 -4.48 14.24 5.51
C THR A 33 -3.89 13.17 6.42
N VAL A 34 -3.31 12.12 5.85
CA VAL A 34 -2.46 11.20 6.61
C VAL A 34 -1.26 11.95 7.22
N PRO A 35 -0.70 11.48 8.35
CA PRO A 35 0.54 12.04 8.88
C PRO A 35 1.67 12.05 7.83
N GLN A 36 2.48 13.10 7.85
CA GLN A 36 3.62 13.28 6.94
C GLN A 36 4.93 13.39 7.72
N PHE A 37 6.02 12.95 7.10
CA PHE A 37 7.38 13.18 7.57
C PHE A 37 7.80 14.60 7.19
N VAL A 38 7.44 15.58 8.04
CA VAL A 38 7.59 17.01 7.72
C VAL A 38 9.02 17.46 7.44
N ASN A 39 10.01 16.79 8.02
CA ASN A 39 11.42 17.20 7.89
C ASN A 39 12.11 16.52 6.70
N GLU A 40 11.75 15.27 6.43
CA GLU A 40 12.42 14.42 5.43
C GLU A 40 11.71 14.44 4.07
N ALA A 41 10.38 14.51 4.09
CA ALA A 41 9.52 14.37 2.91
C ALA A 41 8.28 15.27 3.00
N PRO A 42 8.43 16.60 3.11
CA PRO A 42 7.30 17.52 3.25
C PRO A 42 6.34 17.43 2.05
N GLY A 43 5.04 17.37 2.32
CA GLY A 43 3.98 17.30 1.31
C GLY A 43 3.82 15.92 0.65
N ILE A 44 4.52 14.89 1.14
CA ILE A 44 4.37 13.50 0.67
C ILE A 44 3.50 12.73 1.65
N GLY A 45 2.46 12.10 1.12
CA GLY A 45 1.53 11.26 1.85
C GLY A 45 1.73 9.78 1.53
N THR A 46 1.55 8.95 2.55
CA THR A 46 1.43 7.49 2.38
C THR A 46 0.00 7.10 2.01
N ASN A 47 -0.22 5.85 1.64
CA ASN A 47 -1.56 5.29 1.34
C ASN A 47 -2.32 5.94 0.16
N ILE A 48 -1.63 6.64 -0.74
CA ILE A 48 -2.19 7.08 -2.02
C ILE A 48 -1.81 6.06 -3.08
N THR A 49 -2.80 5.36 -3.62
CA THR A 49 -2.61 4.37 -4.68
C THR A 49 -3.30 4.84 -5.95
N LEU A 50 -2.60 4.71 -7.08
CA LEU A 50 -3.20 4.90 -8.40
C LEU A 50 -3.73 3.55 -8.88
N SER A 51 -5.03 3.45 -9.13
CA SER A 51 -5.66 2.27 -9.72
C SER A 51 -5.88 2.46 -11.22
N ALA A 52 -6.07 1.35 -11.94
CA ALA A 52 -6.42 1.34 -13.36
C ALA A 52 -5.48 2.15 -14.28
N LEU A 53 -4.17 2.13 -13.99
CA LEU A 53 -3.16 2.69 -14.89
C LEU A 53 -3.22 1.98 -16.25
N THR A 54 -3.36 2.76 -17.32
CA THR A 54 -3.40 2.27 -18.69
C THR A 54 -2.09 2.59 -19.39
N SER A 55 -1.55 1.62 -20.13
CA SER A 55 -0.33 1.75 -20.90
C SER A 55 -0.49 1.13 -22.28
N ILE A 56 0.27 1.62 -23.25
CA ILE A 56 0.27 1.12 -24.62
C ILE A 56 1.55 0.31 -24.80
N ASN A 57 1.40 -0.93 -25.27
CA ASN A 57 2.54 -1.77 -25.56
C ASN A 57 3.35 -1.18 -26.72
N ALA A 58 4.68 -1.17 -26.60
CA ALA A 58 5.57 -0.66 -27.66
C ALA A 58 5.45 -1.42 -29.00
N LYS A 59 4.86 -2.63 -28.99
CA LYS A 59 4.60 -3.48 -30.16
C LYS A 59 3.09 -3.57 -30.49
N ALA A 60 2.28 -2.61 -30.04
CA ALA A 60 0.85 -2.59 -30.34
C ALA A 60 0.62 -2.54 -31.85
N ALA A 61 -0.34 -3.33 -32.36
CA ALA A 61 -0.68 -3.36 -33.77
C ALA A 61 -1.31 -2.04 -34.25
N ASN A 62 -2.13 -1.42 -33.38
CA ASN A 62 -2.82 -0.15 -33.64
C ASN A 62 -2.53 0.85 -32.50
N PRO A 63 -1.33 1.44 -32.44
CA PRO A 63 -0.94 2.32 -31.33
C PRO A 63 -1.77 3.61 -31.27
N ASP A 64 -2.20 4.14 -32.42
CA ASP A 64 -3.01 5.37 -32.48
C ASP A 64 -4.41 5.16 -31.90
N ASP A 65 -5.09 4.07 -32.27
CA ASP A 65 -6.41 3.73 -31.70
C ASP A 65 -6.32 3.46 -30.18
N ALA A 66 -5.26 2.78 -29.75
CA ALA A 66 -5.01 2.56 -28.32
C ALA A 66 -4.79 3.91 -27.59
N TRP A 67 -4.14 4.87 -28.23
CA TRP A 67 -3.97 6.22 -27.69
C TRP A 67 -5.27 6.99 -27.59
N GLU A 68 -6.15 6.91 -28.60
CA GLU A 68 -7.50 7.49 -28.52
C GLU A 68 -8.28 6.93 -27.33
N PHE A 69 -8.21 5.61 -27.08
CA PHE A 69 -8.84 4.99 -25.92
C PHE A 69 -8.27 5.50 -24.60
N VAL A 70 -6.93 5.58 -24.47
CA VAL A 70 -6.27 6.13 -23.27
C VAL A 70 -6.69 7.58 -23.03
N LYS A 71 -6.77 8.42 -24.08
CA LYS A 71 -7.27 9.79 -23.98
C LYS A 71 -8.71 9.84 -23.50
N PHE A 72 -9.58 8.99 -24.04
CA PHE A 72 -10.98 8.91 -23.62
C PHE A 72 -11.11 8.53 -22.13
N MET A 73 -10.42 7.48 -21.69
CA MET A 73 -10.42 7.01 -20.29
C MET A 73 -9.89 8.04 -19.30
N ASN A 74 -9.07 8.99 -19.76
CA ASN A 74 -8.56 10.09 -18.97
C ASN A 74 -9.25 11.43 -19.30
N GLY A 75 -10.32 11.41 -20.10
CA GLY A 75 -11.06 12.58 -20.56
C GLY A 75 -12.09 13.10 -19.55
N GLU A 76 -12.72 14.22 -19.88
CA GLU A 76 -13.74 14.85 -19.03
C GLU A 76 -15.02 14.02 -18.95
N ASP A 77 -15.48 13.46 -20.07
CA ASP A 77 -16.70 12.65 -20.11
C ASP A 77 -16.58 11.41 -19.23
N TRP A 78 -15.44 10.73 -19.30
CA TRP A 78 -15.16 9.58 -18.43
C TRP A 78 -15.04 10.00 -16.97
N ALA A 79 -14.37 11.12 -16.67
CA ALA A 79 -14.28 11.63 -15.30
C ALA A 79 -15.64 12.00 -14.72
N LYS A 80 -16.53 12.60 -15.51
CA LYS A 80 -17.91 12.93 -15.13
C LYS A 80 -18.75 11.68 -14.86
N LEU A 81 -18.55 10.63 -15.65
CA LEU A 81 -19.20 9.33 -15.45
C LEU A 81 -18.70 8.68 -14.15
N LYS A 82 -17.37 8.59 -13.98
CA LYS A 82 -16.73 7.92 -12.84
C LYS A 82 -16.79 8.72 -11.54
N SER A 83 -16.99 10.04 -11.56
CA SER A 83 -17.11 10.82 -10.32
C SER A 83 -18.30 10.37 -9.44
N ARG A 84 -19.27 9.70 -10.05
CA ARG A 84 -20.43 9.08 -9.38
C ARG A 84 -20.13 7.68 -8.82
N SER A 85 -18.96 7.11 -9.08
CA SER A 85 -18.58 5.75 -8.66
C SER A 85 -18.10 5.72 -7.22
N SER A 86 -18.77 4.99 -6.33
CA SER A 86 -18.61 5.08 -4.86
C SER A 86 -17.29 4.58 -4.26
N TYR A 87 -16.40 3.94 -5.02
CA TYR A 87 -15.20 3.29 -4.45
C TYR A 87 -13.87 4.00 -4.75
N GLU A 88 -13.81 4.79 -5.82
CA GLU A 88 -12.56 5.41 -6.29
C GLU A 88 -12.75 6.88 -6.65
N MET A 89 -11.66 7.64 -6.65
CA MET A 89 -11.62 9.02 -7.12
C MET A 89 -11.12 9.05 -8.57
N THR A 90 -11.65 9.96 -9.37
CA THR A 90 -11.08 10.26 -10.68
C THR A 90 -9.77 11.04 -10.53
N ALA A 91 -8.85 10.87 -11.48
CA ALA A 91 -7.61 11.64 -11.53
C ALA A 91 -7.84 13.15 -11.76
N ARG A 92 -9.01 13.55 -12.29
CA ARG A 92 -9.35 14.95 -12.55
C ARG A 92 -9.98 15.61 -11.33
N LYS A 93 -9.19 16.41 -10.60
CA LYS A 93 -9.62 17.11 -9.37
C LYS A 93 -10.91 17.92 -9.51
N SER A 94 -11.19 18.52 -10.67
CA SER A 94 -12.41 19.32 -10.92
C SER A 94 -13.71 18.51 -10.79
N PHE A 95 -13.64 17.19 -10.90
CA PHE A 95 -14.77 16.27 -10.77
C PHE A 95 -14.87 15.62 -9.38
N ILE A 96 -13.89 15.86 -8.51
CA ILE A 96 -13.87 15.36 -7.14
C ILE A 96 -14.70 16.31 -6.27
N LYS A 97 -15.81 15.80 -5.74
CA LYS A 97 -16.74 16.56 -4.88
C LYS A 97 -17.23 15.65 -3.74
N PRO A 98 -17.69 16.22 -2.62
CA PRO A 98 -18.40 15.43 -1.61
C PRO A 98 -19.58 14.69 -2.26
N ARG A 99 -19.80 13.44 -1.86
CA ARG A 99 -20.82 12.55 -2.43
C ARG A 99 -22.12 12.63 -1.65
N ASP A 100 -23.24 12.34 -2.31
CA ASP A 100 -24.53 12.03 -1.67
C ASP A 100 -25.01 13.06 -0.62
N GLY A 101 -24.66 14.33 -0.83
CA GLY A 101 -25.00 15.42 0.09
C GLY A 101 -24.21 15.42 1.41
N MET A 102 -23.20 14.55 1.54
CA MET A 102 -22.27 14.57 2.66
C MET A 102 -21.46 15.86 2.70
N SER A 103 -21.11 16.27 3.90
CA SER A 103 -20.20 17.39 4.16
C SER A 103 -18.97 16.87 4.88
N TYR A 104 -17.82 16.89 4.21
CA TYR A 104 -16.53 16.54 4.76
C TYR A 104 -15.43 17.25 3.96
N ASN A 105 -14.24 17.33 4.53
CA ASN A 105 -13.05 17.89 3.90
C ASN A 105 -12.54 16.98 2.76
N ILE A 106 -13.17 17.08 1.59
CA ILE A 106 -12.77 16.36 0.37
C ILE A 106 -11.34 16.70 -0.09
N ASN A 107 -10.85 17.90 0.26
CA ASN A 107 -9.54 18.37 -0.17
C ASN A 107 -8.41 17.56 0.47
N ALA A 108 -8.63 16.98 1.66
CA ALA A 108 -7.65 16.14 2.35
C ALA A 108 -7.08 15.01 1.48
N PHE A 109 -7.88 14.43 0.58
CA PHE A 109 -7.45 13.33 -0.30
C PHE A 109 -6.47 13.75 -1.40
N THR A 110 -6.34 15.05 -1.69
CA THR A 110 -5.55 15.54 -2.84
C THR A 110 -4.51 16.61 -2.49
N GLN A 111 -4.34 16.89 -1.19
CA GLN A 111 -3.38 17.85 -0.65
C GLN A 111 -1.94 17.31 -0.67
N LEU A 112 -1.77 16.00 -0.46
CA LEU A 112 -0.45 15.37 -0.46
C LEU A 112 -0.14 14.73 -1.82
N LYS A 113 1.15 14.68 -2.15
CA LYS A 113 1.66 13.90 -3.28
C LYS A 113 1.79 12.43 -2.86
N PRO A 114 1.51 11.47 -3.77
CA PRO A 114 1.81 10.07 -3.49
C PRO A 114 3.30 9.89 -3.23
N ALA A 115 3.65 8.95 -2.35
CA ALA A 115 5.02 8.50 -2.20
C ALA A 115 5.58 8.05 -3.56
N PRO A 116 6.86 8.35 -3.85
CA PRO A 116 7.51 7.86 -5.06
C PRO A 116 7.33 6.35 -5.18
N GLN A 117 6.96 5.90 -6.38
CA GLN A 117 6.92 4.47 -6.66
C GLN A 117 8.34 3.90 -6.68
N GLN A 118 8.44 2.58 -6.55
CA GLN A 118 9.69 1.85 -6.68
C GLN A 118 10.45 2.28 -7.95
N SER A 119 11.75 2.56 -7.82
CA SER A 119 12.54 2.97 -8.98
C SER A 119 12.71 1.81 -9.96
N LEU A 120 12.99 2.12 -11.24
CA LEU A 120 13.30 1.08 -12.23
C LEU A 120 14.53 0.25 -11.83
N ALA A 121 15.50 0.87 -11.13
CA ALA A 121 16.67 0.18 -10.61
C ALA A 121 16.29 -0.83 -9.53
N ASP A 122 15.41 -0.43 -8.60
CA ASP A 122 14.92 -1.32 -7.55
C ASP A 122 14.07 -2.46 -8.14
N ALA A 123 13.23 -2.17 -9.13
CA ALA A 123 12.42 -3.19 -9.81
C ALA A 123 13.31 -4.22 -10.51
N LYS A 124 14.34 -3.75 -11.22
CA LYS A 124 15.35 -4.61 -11.83
C LYS A 124 16.12 -5.42 -10.78
N LEU A 125 16.49 -4.80 -9.66
CA LEU A 125 17.17 -5.49 -8.56
C LEU A 125 16.32 -6.63 -8.00
N MET A 126 15.01 -6.41 -7.77
CA MET A 126 14.09 -7.46 -7.32
C MET A 126 13.95 -8.57 -8.35
N GLN A 127 13.96 -8.26 -9.65
CA GLN A 127 13.93 -9.26 -10.71
C GLN A 127 15.23 -10.09 -10.78
N GLU A 128 16.38 -9.45 -10.58
CA GLU A 128 17.68 -10.13 -10.56
C GLU A 128 17.90 -10.93 -9.29
N ARG A 129 17.29 -10.52 -8.17
CA ARG A 129 17.47 -11.08 -6.83
C ARG A 129 16.12 -11.22 -6.10
N PRO A 130 15.25 -12.15 -6.51
CA PRO A 130 13.90 -12.30 -5.95
C PRO A 130 13.89 -12.63 -4.45
N ASN A 131 14.97 -13.23 -3.95
CA ASN A 131 15.13 -13.59 -2.54
C ASN A 131 15.28 -12.37 -1.62
N LEU A 132 15.50 -11.15 -2.15
CA LEU A 132 15.48 -9.92 -1.35
C LEU A 132 14.13 -9.68 -0.66
N ASN A 133 13.04 -10.26 -1.17
CA ASN A 133 11.73 -10.22 -0.51
C ASN A 133 11.73 -10.84 0.89
N PHE A 134 12.62 -11.79 1.18
CA PHE A 134 12.73 -12.39 2.51
C PHE A 134 13.26 -11.41 3.55
N ILE A 135 14.05 -10.40 3.15
CA ILE A 135 14.48 -9.33 4.05
C ILE A 135 13.26 -8.55 4.56
N ASN A 136 12.32 -8.22 3.68
CA ASN A 136 11.07 -7.55 4.09
C ASN A 136 10.21 -8.41 5.02
N GLN A 137 10.19 -9.74 4.80
CA GLN A 137 9.48 -10.67 5.67
C GLN A 137 10.12 -10.76 7.05
N LEU A 138 11.46 -10.79 7.12
CA LEU A 138 12.20 -10.75 8.38
C LEU A 138 11.85 -9.49 9.16
N GLY A 139 11.88 -8.31 8.52
CA GLY A 139 11.54 -7.05 9.18
C GLY A 139 10.09 -7.04 9.69
N SER A 140 9.17 -7.62 8.93
CA SER A 140 7.77 -7.79 9.34
C SER A 140 7.64 -8.71 10.56
N SER A 141 8.40 -9.81 10.59
CA SER A 141 8.44 -10.74 11.72
C SER A 141 8.98 -10.06 12.98
N GLU A 142 10.13 -9.38 12.89
CA GLU A 142 10.74 -8.65 14.01
C GLU A 142 9.79 -7.54 14.53
N PHE A 143 9.11 -6.84 13.63
CA PHE A 143 8.07 -5.88 14.01
C PHE A 143 6.94 -6.53 14.81
N GLN A 144 6.44 -7.70 14.41
CA GLN A 144 5.41 -8.42 15.18
C GLN A 144 5.93 -8.88 16.55
N GLN A 145 7.19 -9.26 16.66
CA GLN A 145 7.80 -9.60 17.95
C GLN A 145 7.84 -8.40 18.90
N VAL A 146 8.16 -7.21 18.39
CA VAL A 146 8.09 -5.96 19.17
C VAL A 146 6.64 -5.66 19.59
N MET A 147 5.70 -5.74 18.65
CA MET A 147 4.28 -5.46 18.92
C MET A 147 3.67 -6.42 19.95
N SER A 148 4.16 -7.67 20.00
CA SER A 148 3.75 -8.66 21.00
C SER A 148 4.53 -8.57 22.32
N GLY A 149 5.48 -7.65 22.43
CA GLY A 149 6.30 -7.47 23.63
C GLY A 149 7.34 -8.55 23.86
N LYS A 150 7.61 -9.42 22.86
CA LYS A 150 8.64 -10.47 22.94
C LYS A 150 10.05 -9.89 22.89
N LEU A 151 10.26 -8.87 22.06
CA LEU A 151 11.52 -8.16 21.92
C LEU A 151 11.32 -6.67 22.18
N SER A 152 12.34 -6.01 22.72
CA SER A 152 12.41 -4.55 22.66
C SER A 152 12.72 -4.08 21.23
N VAL A 153 12.41 -2.82 20.94
CA VAL A 153 12.76 -2.19 19.64
C VAL A 153 14.25 -2.33 19.33
N LYS A 154 15.13 -2.14 20.33
CA LYS A 154 16.57 -2.22 20.14
C LYS A 154 17.04 -3.64 19.82
N GLU A 155 16.47 -4.65 20.48
CA GLU A 155 16.79 -6.06 20.23
C GLU A 155 16.32 -6.48 18.85
N ALA A 156 15.08 -6.17 18.49
CA ALA A 156 14.52 -6.48 17.18
C ALA A 156 15.31 -5.82 16.03
N LEU A 157 15.74 -4.57 16.19
CA LEU A 157 16.59 -3.89 15.20
C LEU A 157 17.97 -4.54 15.07
N LYS A 158 18.57 -4.95 16.20
CA LYS A 158 19.85 -5.66 16.21
C LYS A 158 19.73 -7.02 15.51
N GLU A 159 18.68 -7.79 15.83
CA GLU A 159 18.43 -9.09 15.18
C GLU A 159 18.13 -8.92 13.69
N TYR A 160 17.37 -7.90 13.32
CA TYR A 160 17.08 -7.57 11.94
C TYR A 160 18.36 -7.24 11.15
N GLU A 161 19.26 -6.44 11.74
CA GLU A 161 20.54 -6.10 11.13
C GLU A 161 21.44 -7.34 10.97
N GLU A 162 21.60 -8.13 12.03
CA GLU A 162 22.48 -9.32 12.01
C GLU A 162 21.99 -10.37 11.00
N LYS A 163 20.71 -10.79 11.12
CA LYS A 163 20.12 -11.80 10.24
C LYS A 163 19.96 -11.26 8.81
N GLY A 164 19.56 -10.01 8.66
CA GLY A 164 19.39 -9.36 7.36
C GLY A 164 20.72 -9.27 6.59
N ASN A 165 21.81 -8.89 7.26
CA ASN A 165 23.13 -8.82 6.65
C ASN A 165 23.64 -10.19 6.20
N ASP A 166 23.44 -11.25 7.00
CA ASP A 166 23.79 -12.63 6.60
C ASP A 166 22.98 -13.08 5.37
N MET A 167 21.66 -12.84 5.37
CA MET A 167 20.80 -13.12 4.22
C MET A 167 21.26 -12.36 2.96
N LEU A 168 21.64 -11.09 3.08
CA LEU A 168 22.16 -10.30 1.96
C LEU A 168 23.43 -10.91 1.37
N GLN A 169 24.34 -11.44 2.19
CA GLN A 169 25.53 -12.15 1.70
C GLN A 169 25.15 -13.42 0.94
N LYS A 170 24.24 -14.23 1.50
CA LYS A 170 23.75 -15.46 0.86
C LYS A 170 23.07 -15.18 -0.49
N ILE A 171 22.23 -14.16 -0.55
CA ILE A 171 21.56 -13.72 -1.79
C ILE A 171 22.60 -13.21 -2.80
N LYS A 172 23.64 -12.50 -2.35
CA LYS A 172 24.70 -12.05 -3.24
C LYS A 172 25.46 -13.22 -3.88
N LEU A 173 25.71 -14.29 -3.12
CA LEU A 173 26.40 -15.49 -3.59
C LEU A 173 25.49 -16.39 -4.44
N ASN A 174 24.18 -16.41 -4.17
CA ASN A 174 23.19 -17.19 -4.90
C ASN A 174 21.94 -16.35 -5.27
N PRO A 175 22.04 -15.46 -6.29
CA PRO A 175 21.01 -14.46 -6.58
C PRO A 175 19.61 -15.00 -6.89
N LYS A 176 19.54 -16.17 -7.53
CA LYS A 176 18.28 -16.76 -8.04
C LYS A 176 18.07 -18.22 -7.62
N GLY A 177 19.00 -18.81 -6.87
CA GLY A 177 18.86 -20.20 -6.44
C GLY A 177 17.93 -20.34 -5.25
N GLN A 178 17.73 -21.61 -4.86
CA GLN A 178 16.96 -21.94 -3.66
C GLN A 178 17.51 -21.20 -2.44
N PHE A 179 16.60 -20.70 -1.63
CA PHE A 179 16.90 -19.89 -0.47
C PHE A 179 16.02 -20.36 0.67
N ASP A 180 16.66 -20.83 1.74
CA ASP A 180 15.99 -21.06 3.02
C ASP A 180 16.13 -19.79 3.85
N PRO A 181 15.03 -19.05 4.08
CA PRO A 181 15.09 -17.82 4.84
C PRO A 181 15.28 -18.04 6.34
N GLY A 182 15.00 -19.23 6.89
CA GLY A 182 15.10 -19.46 8.34
C GLY A 182 14.18 -18.56 9.20
N ILE A 183 13.20 -17.87 8.60
CA ILE A 183 12.28 -16.91 9.26
C ILE A 183 11.16 -17.64 10.06
N GLY A 184 11.04 -18.96 9.90
CA GLY A 184 9.83 -19.72 10.26
C GLY A 184 9.84 -20.54 11.55
N GLY A 185 10.89 -20.50 12.38
CA GLY A 185 10.95 -21.37 13.58
C GLY A 185 9.87 -21.07 14.63
N ASP A 186 9.65 -19.79 14.94
CA ASP A 186 9.00 -19.39 16.19
C ASP A 186 7.79 -18.43 16.03
N VAL A 187 7.52 -18.00 14.80
CA VAL A 187 6.52 -16.93 14.52
C VAL A 187 5.14 -17.52 14.19
N TYR A 188 5.11 -18.70 13.57
CA TYR A 188 3.89 -19.46 13.28
C TYR A 188 4.08 -20.86 13.87
N GLY A 189 3.58 -21.10 15.08
CA GLY A 189 3.75 -22.38 15.77
C GLY A 189 3.40 -23.57 14.87
N GLY A 190 4.41 -24.37 14.53
CA GLY A 190 4.29 -25.47 13.59
C GLY A 190 5.63 -26.13 13.33
N GLY A 191 6.00 -27.06 14.23
CA GLY A 191 7.33 -27.68 14.31
C GLY A 191 7.86 -28.35 13.04
N GLY A 192 9.19 -28.46 13.01
CA GLY A 192 9.90 -29.26 12.02
C GLY A 192 11.41 -29.07 12.12
N VAL A 193 12.04 -29.55 13.20
CA VAL A 193 13.50 -29.75 13.22
C VAL A 193 13.83 -30.80 12.17
N VAL A 194 14.31 -30.39 11.00
CA VAL A 194 14.95 -31.31 10.07
C VAL A 194 16.33 -31.62 10.64
N ARG A 195 16.45 -32.77 11.30
CA ARG A 195 17.76 -33.36 11.62
C ARG A 195 18.39 -33.87 10.32
N PRO A 196 19.69 -33.70 10.09
CA PRO A 196 20.38 -34.35 8.99
C PRO A 196 20.22 -35.87 9.10
N LEU A 197 20.02 -36.53 7.97
CA LEU A 197 20.11 -37.98 7.87
C LEU A 197 21.59 -38.35 7.90
N ASP A 198 22.00 -39.05 8.94
CA ASP A 198 23.20 -39.88 8.97
C ASP A 198 22.87 -41.26 8.38
#